data_AF-A0A7J9NCX8-F1
#
_entry.id   AF-A0A7J9NCX8-F1
#
_cell.length_a   1.000
_cell.length_b   1.000
_cell.length_c   1.000
_cell.angle_alpha   90.00
_cell.angle_beta   90.00
_cell.angle_gamma   90.00
#
_symmetry.space_group_name_H-M   'P 1'
#
loop_
_entity.id
_entity.type
_entity.pdbx_description
1 polymer ?
#
loop_
_entity_poly.entity_id
_entity_poly.type
_entity_poly.pdbx_seq_one_letter_code
_entity_poly.pdbx_strand_id
1 'polypeptide(L)'
;MVEDINVLLERLNFSEEEWIRVISSNVKSSKIQGYEAWAVEKIMSGEKVNKNAVYRVLNSLWFTKEDVNFVELKEGVILVKFGVIEDRKRILNLPPWLFDQCLFAMLPYVKDQDLDTYSLNISPFWLRIFNIPLEYMDKQVAIDVGKTIGEVVAIDWRDNDGKWTKYISVKV
;
A
#
# COMPACT_ATOMS: atom_id res chain seq x y z
N MET A 1 1.77 22.70 -35.51
CA MET A 1 2.50 21.42 -35.72
C MET A 1 2.29 20.44 -34.59
N VAL A 2 2.45 20.80 -33.30
CA VAL A 2 2.13 19.89 -32.19
C VAL A 2 0.62 19.87 -31.91
N GLU A 3 -0.05 21.03 -31.98
CA GLU A 3 -1.52 21.12 -31.88
C GLU A 3 -2.25 20.29 -32.96
N ASP A 4 -1.71 20.23 -34.19
CA ASP A 4 -2.33 19.50 -35.30
C ASP A 4 -2.33 17.98 -35.07
N ILE A 5 -1.30 17.45 -34.39
CA ILE A 5 -1.17 16.02 -34.10
C ILE A 5 -2.20 15.61 -33.04
N ASN A 6 -2.39 16.41 -31.99
CA ASN A 6 -3.36 16.09 -30.93
C ASN A 6 -4.79 16.04 -31.48
N VAL A 7 -5.16 16.97 -32.37
CA VAL A 7 -6.48 16.97 -33.03
C VAL A 7 -6.69 15.75 -33.93
N LEU A 8 -5.63 15.26 -34.58
CA LEU A 8 -5.69 14.04 -35.40
C LEU A 8 -5.80 12.78 -34.53
N LEU A 9 -5.14 12.75 -33.37
CA LEU A 9 -5.20 11.63 -32.42
C LEU A 9 -6.58 11.51 -31.74
N GLU A 10 -7.26 12.63 -31.46
CA GLU A 10 -8.63 12.62 -30.92
C GLU A 10 -9.67 11.98 -31.85
N ARG A 11 -9.36 11.85 -33.14
CA ARG A 11 -10.23 11.20 -34.14
C ARG A 11 -9.95 9.71 -34.33
N LEU A 12 -8.92 9.16 -33.68
CA LEU A 12 -8.64 7.73 -33.73
C LEU A 12 -9.62 6.99 -32.83
N ASN A 13 -10.55 6.28 -33.45
CA ASN A 13 -11.47 5.39 -32.77
C ASN A 13 -11.16 3.97 -33.21
N PHE A 14 -10.45 3.23 -32.37
CA PHE A 14 -10.04 1.86 -32.67
C PHE A 14 -11.25 0.93 -32.65
N SER A 15 -11.49 0.21 -33.75
CA SER A 15 -12.57 -0.79 -33.79
C SER A 15 -12.15 -2.05 -33.02
N GLU A 16 -13.10 -2.87 -32.56
CA GLU A 16 -12.80 -4.14 -31.87
C GLU A 16 -11.91 -5.08 -32.69
N GLU A 17 -11.90 -4.94 -34.01
CA GLU A 17 -11.13 -5.72 -34.97
C GLU A 17 -9.63 -5.34 -35.00
N GLU A 18 -9.28 -4.15 -34.50
CA GLU A 18 -7.90 -3.64 -34.44
C GLU A 18 -7.20 -3.97 -33.09
N TRP A 19 -7.90 -4.60 -32.15
CA TRP A 19 -7.33 -5.01 -30.86
C TRP A 19 -6.57 -6.33 -30.98
N ILE A 20 -5.27 -6.24 -31.23
CA ILE A 20 -4.38 -7.40 -31.13
C ILE A 20 -3.96 -7.59 -29.67
N ARG A 21 -4.46 -8.64 -29.01
CA ARG A 21 -3.95 -9.07 -27.69
C ARG A 21 -2.52 -9.60 -27.85
N VAL A 22 -1.54 -8.77 -27.51
CA VAL A 22 -0.13 -9.18 -27.47
C VAL A 22 0.16 -9.89 -26.15
N ILE A 23 0.26 -11.22 -26.19
CA ILE A 23 0.72 -12.02 -25.05
C ILE A 23 2.23 -12.21 -25.21
N SER A 24 3.02 -11.52 -24.38
CA SER A 24 4.47 -11.74 -24.35
C SER A 24 4.78 -13.08 -23.67
N SER A 25 5.30 -14.04 -24.45
CA SER A 25 5.73 -15.35 -23.97
C SER A 25 7.16 -15.36 -23.41
N ASN A 26 7.85 -14.21 -23.39
CA ASN A 26 9.23 -14.11 -22.91
C ASN A 26 9.29 -13.94 -21.39
N VAL A 27 9.04 -15.02 -20.64
CA VAL A 27 9.51 -15.14 -19.25
C VAL A 27 10.91 -15.75 -19.28
N LYS A 28 11.90 -14.97 -19.75
CA LYS A 28 13.31 -15.33 -19.52
C LYS A 28 13.67 -14.87 -18.11
N SER A 29 13.70 -15.84 -17.20
CA SER A 29 14.06 -15.73 -15.79
C SER A 29 15.53 -15.32 -15.62
N SER A 30 15.79 -14.02 -15.56
CA SER A 30 17.08 -13.51 -15.07
C SER A 30 16.82 -12.46 -14.01
N LYS A 31 16.77 -12.86 -12.73
CA LYS A 31 16.82 -12.02 -11.52
C LYS A 31 15.87 -10.81 -11.44
N ILE A 32 14.85 -10.70 -12.29
CA ILE A 32 13.80 -9.70 -12.10
C ILE A 32 12.84 -10.31 -11.10
N GLN A 33 12.89 -9.83 -9.86
CA GLN A 33 11.82 -10.08 -8.93
C GLN A 33 10.53 -9.60 -9.59
N GLY A 34 9.57 -10.51 -9.76
CA GLY A 34 8.37 -10.25 -10.54
C GLY A 34 7.47 -9.19 -9.90
N TYR A 35 6.22 -9.13 -10.34
CA TYR A 35 5.20 -8.25 -9.74
C TYR A 35 5.01 -8.48 -8.23
N GLU A 36 5.49 -9.60 -7.68
CA GLU A 36 5.53 -9.91 -6.26
C GLU A 36 6.36 -8.90 -5.43
N ALA A 37 7.31 -8.19 -6.03
CA ALA A 37 8.05 -7.14 -5.33
C ALA A 37 7.37 -5.76 -5.44
N TRP A 38 6.20 -5.67 -6.06
CA TRP A 38 5.54 -4.39 -6.31
C TRP A 38 4.41 -4.13 -5.30
N ALA A 39 4.12 -2.86 -5.11
CA ALA A 39 3.01 -2.35 -4.33
C ALA A 39 2.35 -1.18 -5.06
N VAL A 40 1.10 -0.91 -4.75
CA VAL A 40 0.35 0.24 -5.23
C VAL A 40 0.14 1.19 -4.06
N GLU A 41 0.34 2.48 -4.30
CA GLU A 41 0.34 3.52 -3.28
C GLU A 41 -0.49 4.72 -3.73
N LYS A 42 -1.10 5.41 -2.76
CA LYS A 42 -1.78 6.68 -2.97
C LYS A 42 -1.48 7.61 -1.80
N ILE A 43 -1.06 8.82 -2.13
CA ILE A 43 -0.85 9.90 -1.16
C ILE A 43 -2.20 10.57 -0.89
N MET A 44 -2.70 10.45 0.33
CA MET A 44 -3.90 11.14 0.80
C MET A 44 -3.46 12.45 1.45
N SER A 45 -3.72 13.57 0.76
CA SER A 45 -3.42 14.92 1.23
C SER A 45 -4.51 15.90 0.83
N GLY A 46 -4.74 16.94 1.65
CA GLY A 46 -5.64 18.05 1.32
C GLY A 46 -5.05 19.05 0.34
N GLU A 47 -3.74 19.00 0.08
CA GLU A 47 -3.02 19.94 -0.76
C GLU A 47 -2.11 19.25 -1.78
N LYS A 48 -1.54 20.01 -2.72
CA LYS A 48 -0.57 19.47 -3.68
C LYS A 48 0.75 19.18 -2.98
N VAL A 49 1.17 17.91 -2.98
CA VAL A 49 2.39 17.45 -2.32
C VAL A 49 3.56 17.37 -3.30
N ASN A 50 4.76 17.75 -2.85
CA ASN A 50 5.99 17.48 -3.58
C ASN A 50 6.39 16.00 -3.42
N LYS A 51 5.87 15.16 -4.33
CA LYS A 51 6.09 13.71 -4.33
C LYS A 51 7.57 13.31 -4.28
N ASN A 52 8.43 14.03 -5.01
CA ASN A 52 9.87 13.74 -5.05
C ASN A 52 10.55 13.95 -3.70
N ALA A 53 10.17 14.98 -2.96
CA ALA A 53 10.70 15.23 -1.62
C ALA A 53 10.25 14.13 -0.66
N VAL A 54 8.98 13.76 -0.73
CA VAL A 54 8.39 12.68 0.07
C VAL A 54 9.07 11.34 -0.18
N TYR A 55 9.23 10.93 -1.44
CA TYR A 55 9.86 9.65 -1.77
C TYR A 55 11.31 9.57 -1.30
N ARG A 56 12.05 10.70 -1.35
CA ARG A 56 13.40 10.76 -0.79
C ARG A 56 13.40 10.50 0.71
N VAL A 57 12.47 11.08 1.44
CA VAL A 57 12.34 10.85 2.89
C VAL A 57 11.93 9.40 3.17
N LEU A 58 10.91 8.88 2.49
CA LEU A 58 10.46 7.49 2.65
C LEU A 58 11.60 6.50 2.38
N ASN A 59 12.33 6.67 1.27
CA ASN A 59 13.49 5.83 0.96
C ASN A 59 14.56 5.86 2.07
N SER A 60 14.80 7.03 2.68
CA SER A 60 15.75 7.14 3.80
C SER A 60 15.30 6.43 5.08
N LEU A 61 13.97 6.36 5.32
CA LEU A 61 13.38 5.75 6.51
C LEU A 61 13.11 4.25 6.34
N TRP A 62 12.99 3.78 5.11
CA TRP A 62 12.65 2.39 4.81
C TRP A 62 13.80 1.43 5.01
N PHE A 63 15.06 1.89 4.99
CA PHE A 63 16.25 1.05 5.16
C PHE A 63 16.20 -0.21 4.27
N THR A 64 15.86 -0.05 2.99
CA THR A 64 15.80 -1.16 2.05
C THR A 64 17.19 -1.62 1.65
N LYS A 65 17.32 -2.91 1.30
CA LYS A 65 18.58 -3.50 0.83
C LYS A 65 18.95 -3.05 -0.58
N GLU A 66 17.93 -2.79 -1.39
CA GLU A 66 18.04 -2.30 -2.76
C GLU A 66 17.15 -1.07 -2.95
N ASP A 67 17.37 -0.37 -4.07
CA ASP A 67 16.62 0.84 -4.38
C ASP A 67 15.12 0.55 -4.59
N VAL A 68 14.31 1.54 -4.21
CA VAL A 68 12.87 1.52 -4.45
C VAL A 68 12.54 2.56 -5.52
N ASN A 69 11.86 2.11 -6.57
CA ASN A 69 11.46 2.95 -7.69
C ASN A 69 9.97 3.27 -7.62
N PHE A 70 9.63 4.53 -7.90
CA PHE A 70 8.25 5.03 -7.91
C PHE A 70 7.86 5.39 -9.34
N VAL A 71 6.72 4.88 -9.79
CA VAL A 71 6.18 5.15 -11.13
C VAL A 71 4.76 5.66 -10.98
N GLU A 72 4.49 6.89 -11.40
CA GLU A 72 3.13 7.43 -11.41
C GLU A 72 2.29 6.73 -12.48
N LEU A 73 1.12 6.24 -12.08
CA LEU A 73 0.11 5.65 -12.95
C LEU A 73 -1.00 6.69 -13.22
N LYS A 74 -2.25 6.24 -13.35
CA LYS A 74 -3.40 7.12 -13.51
C LYS A 74 -3.95 7.55 -12.14
N GLU A 75 -4.67 8.67 -12.13
CA GLU A 75 -5.48 9.13 -10.98
C GLU A 75 -4.71 9.35 -9.67
N GLY A 76 -3.42 9.68 -9.77
CA GLY A 76 -2.55 9.91 -8.60
C GLY A 76 -2.14 8.62 -7.88
N VAL A 77 -2.45 7.45 -8.45
CA VAL A 77 -1.95 6.15 -7.98
C VAL A 77 -0.49 5.99 -8.41
N ILE A 78 0.33 5.46 -7.52
CA ILE A 78 1.77 5.28 -7.70
C ILE A 78 2.10 3.80 -7.57
N LEU A 79 2.85 3.27 -8.53
CA LEU A 79 3.43 1.95 -8.45
C LEU A 79 4.80 2.03 -7.76
N VAL A 80 4.95 1.31 -6.66
CA VAL A 80 6.19 1.21 -5.88
C VAL A 80 6.84 -0.13 -6.20
N LYS A 81 8.04 -0.10 -6.78
CA LYS A 81 8.81 -1.29 -7.14
C LYS A 81 9.97 -1.45 -6.17
N PHE A 82 9.86 -2.41 -5.27
CA PHE A 82 10.95 -2.78 -4.37
C PHE A 82 11.93 -3.68 -5.13
N GLY A 83 13.25 -3.52 -4.88
CA GLY A 83 14.26 -4.47 -5.37
C GLY A 83 14.22 -5.81 -4.65
N VAL A 84 13.61 -5.87 -3.45
CA VAL A 84 13.56 -7.05 -2.58
C VAL A 84 12.14 -7.29 -2.03
N ILE A 85 11.55 -8.48 -2.24
CA ILE A 85 10.24 -8.91 -1.73
C ILE A 85 10.17 -8.81 -0.20
N GLU A 86 11.26 -9.16 0.50
CA GLU A 86 11.33 -9.07 1.95
C GLU A 86 11.17 -7.62 2.44
N ASP A 87 11.72 -6.64 1.72
CA ASP A 87 11.56 -5.23 2.04
C ASP A 87 10.12 -4.78 1.82
N ARG A 88 9.50 -5.16 0.69
CA ARG A 88 8.07 -4.92 0.44
C ARG A 88 7.22 -5.48 1.57
N LYS A 89 7.43 -6.75 1.95
CA LYS A 89 6.68 -7.41 3.03
C LYS A 89 6.86 -6.69 4.36
N ARG A 90 8.10 -6.30 4.70
CA ARG A 90 8.40 -5.57 5.93
C ARG A 90 7.69 -4.21 5.94
N ILE A 91 7.80 -3.44 4.87
CA ILE A 91 7.27 -2.07 4.79
C ILE A 91 5.73 -2.06 4.79
N LEU A 92 5.07 -3.00 4.12
CA LEU A 92 3.61 -3.14 4.16
C LEU A 92 3.07 -3.57 5.54
N ASN A 93 3.89 -4.24 6.35
CA ASN A 93 3.51 -4.68 7.71
C ASN A 93 3.77 -3.64 8.79
N LEU A 94 4.55 -2.60 8.49
CA LEU A 94 4.73 -1.47 9.40
C LEU A 94 3.44 -0.65 9.52
N PRO A 95 3.32 0.20 10.56
CA PRO A 95 2.23 1.16 10.64
C PRO A 95 2.14 2.03 9.37
N PRO A 96 0.95 2.57 9.05
CA PRO A 96 0.79 3.49 7.93
C PRO A 96 1.81 4.62 7.99
N TRP A 97 2.40 4.96 6.85
CA TRP A 97 3.34 6.06 6.79
C TRP A 97 2.54 7.36 6.78
N LEU A 98 2.93 8.29 7.65
CA LEU A 98 2.38 9.65 7.73
C LEU A 98 3.56 10.61 7.67
N PHE A 99 3.58 11.49 6.68
CA PHE A 99 4.61 12.52 6.55
C PHE A 99 3.96 13.84 6.17
N ASP A 100 4.24 14.88 6.93
CA ASP A 100 3.70 16.23 6.71
C ASP A 100 2.17 16.24 6.46
N GLN A 101 1.43 15.58 7.35
CA GLN A 101 -0.03 15.41 7.28
C GLN A 101 -0.54 14.67 6.02
N CYS A 102 0.36 14.07 5.23
CA CYS A 102 0.03 13.24 4.09
C CYS A 102 0.10 11.77 4.50
N LEU A 103 -1.01 11.05 4.37
CA LEU A 103 -1.08 9.62 4.67
C LEU A 103 -0.77 8.81 3.41
N PHE A 104 0.09 7.80 3.54
CA PHE A 104 0.46 6.92 2.44
C PHE A 104 -0.28 5.60 2.59
N ALA A 105 -1.36 5.45 1.83
CA ALA A 105 -2.07 4.19 1.73
C ALA A 105 -1.32 3.30 0.74
N MET A 106 -0.84 2.14 1.18
CA MET A 106 -0.09 1.21 0.35
C MET A 106 -0.65 -0.21 0.45
N LEU A 107 -0.85 -0.85 -0.71
CA LEU A 107 -1.37 -2.20 -0.83
C LEU A 107 -0.43 -3.04 -1.73
N PRO A 108 -0.34 -4.37 -1.51
CA PRO A 108 0.42 -5.23 -2.41
C PRO A 108 -0.16 -5.16 -3.82
N TYR A 109 0.70 -5.12 -4.84
CA TYR A 109 0.24 -5.20 -6.22
C TYR A 109 -0.27 -6.60 -6.52
N VAL A 110 -1.47 -6.68 -7.09
CA VAL A 110 -2.12 -7.89 -7.57
C VAL A 110 -2.15 -7.84 -9.09
N LYS A 111 -1.64 -8.90 -9.71
CA LYS A 111 -1.62 -9.03 -11.16
C LYS A 111 -3.06 -9.09 -11.71
N ASP A 112 -3.30 -8.44 -12.84
CA ASP A 112 -4.58 -8.44 -13.55
C ASP A 112 -5.73 -7.76 -12.77
N GLN A 113 -5.42 -7.04 -11.69
CA GLN A 113 -6.37 -6.21 -10.95
C GLN A 113 -6.36 -4.77 -11.46
N ASP A 114 -7.53 -4.24 -11.81
CA ASP A 114 -7.69 -2.85 -12.24
C ASP A 114 -7.37 -1.85 -11.12
N LEU A 115 -6.73 -0.74 -11.46
CA LEU A 115 -6.31 0.28 -10.49
C LEU A 115 -7.49 0.84 -9.68
N ASP A 116 -8.65 0.96 -10.29
CA ASP A 116 -9.87 1.55 -9.68
C ASP A 116 -10.49 0.62 -8.63
N THR A 117 -10.13 -0.66 -8.65
CA THR A 117 -10.61 -1.65 -7.66
C THR A 117 -9.80 -1.64 -6.38
N TYR A 118 -8.64 -0.96 -6.34
CA TYR A 118 -7.85 -0.85 -5.13
C TYR A 118 -8.49 0.15 -4.15
N SER A 119 -8.82 -0.31 -2.95
CA SER A 119 -9.34 0.51 -1.85
C SER A 119 -8.25 1.36 -1.18
N LEU A 120 -7.56 2.22 -1.92
CA LEU A 120 -6.48 3.10 -1.42
C LEU A 120 -6.99 4.35 -0.69
N ASN A 121 -8.30 4.45 -0.46
CA ASN A 121 -8.92 5.54 0.31
C ASN A 121 -9.05 5.20 1.81
N ILE A 122 -8.63 3.99 2.22
CA ILE A 122 -8.67 3.50 3.59
C ILE A 122 -7.27 2.94 3.92
N SER A 123 -6.82 3.13 5.16
CA SER A 123 -5.57 2.55 5.65
C SER A 123 -5.79 2.01 7.06
N PRO A 124 -5.34 0.76 7.35
CA PRO A 124 -5.53 0.18 8.67
C PRO A 124 -4.49 0.71 9.68
N PHE A 125 -4.94 1.14 10.84
CA PHE A 125 -4.11 1.72 11.89
C PHE A 125 -3.97 0.80 13.11
N TRP A 126 -2.80 0.86 13.75
CA TRP A 126 -2.60 0.26 15.07
C TRP A 126 -3.14 1.19 16.14
N LEU A 127 -4.15 0.73 16.87
CA LEU A 127 -4.78 1.41 18.00
C LEU A 127 -4.36 0.75 19.30
N ARG A 128 -4.12 1.57 20.33
CA ARG A 128 -3.82 1.11 21.69
C ARG A 128 -5.01 1.38 22.60
N ILE A 129 -5.60 0.31 23.14
CA ILE A 129 -6.74 0.36 24.04
C ILE A 129 -6.21 0.27 25.47
N PHE A 130 -6.42 1.34 26.24
CA PHE A 130 -5.99 1.47 27.63
C PHE A 130 -7.15 1.23 28.59
N ASN A 131 -6.83 1.08 29.89
CA ASN A 131 -7.79 0.99 30.99
C ASN A 131 -8.74 -0.22 30.90
N ILE A 132 -8.31 -1.30 30.25
CA ILE A 132 -8.99 -2.59 30.36
C ILE A 132 -8.61 -3.18 31.72
N PRO A 133 -9.59 -3.47 32.60
CA PRO A 133 -9.28 -4.12 33.86
C PRO A 133 -8.58 -5.44 33.59
N LEU A 134 -7.57 -5.70 34.40
CA LEU A 134 -6.68 -6.84 34.28
C LEU A 134 -7.41 -8.18 34.07
N GLU A 135 -8.54 -8.36 34.74
CA GLU A 135 -9.37 -9.56 34.73
C GLU A 135 -10.13 -9.78 33.40
N TYR A 136 -10.26 -8.73 32.60
CA TYR A 136 -10.89 -8.73 31.27
C TYR A 136 -9.88 -8.53 30.14
N MET A 137 -8.59 -8.57 30.45
CA MET A 137 -7.53 -8.42 29.46
C MET A 137 -7.32 -9.75 28.73
N ASP A 138 -8.26 -10.10 27.86
CA ASP A 138 -8.22 -11.26 26.99
C ASP A 138 -8.35 -10.89 25.50
N LYS A 139 -8.09 -11.86 24.63
CA LYS A 139 -8.16 -11.69 23.17
C LYS A 139 -9.58 -11.42 22.68
N GLN A 140 -10.60 -11.95 23.34
CA GLN A 140 -12.00 -11.78 22.93
C GLN A 140 -12.45 -10.33 23.15
N VAL A 141 -12.10 -9.73 24.29
CA VAL A 141 -12.36 -8.31 24.57
C VAL A 141 -11.66 -7.41 23.55
N ALA A 142 -10.43 -7.75 23.15
CA ALA A 142 -9.72 -7.04 22.08
C ALA A 142 -10.50 -7.06 20.75
N ILE A 143 -11.02 -8.22 20.37
CA ILE A 143 -11.83 -8.39 19.16
C ILE A 143 -13.13 -7.59 19.27
N ASP A 144 -13.82 -7.70 20.39
CA ASP A 144 -15.13 -7.07 20.57
C ASP A 144 -15.01 -5.55 20.54
N VAL A 145 -14.03 -4.98 21.27
CA VAL A 145 -13.75 -3.53 21.22
C VAL A 145 -13.28 -3.13 19.83
N GLY A 146 -12.36 -3.87 19.21
CA GLY A 146 -11.89 -3.60 17.86
C GLY A 146 -13.03 -3.53 16.83
N LYS A 147 -13.99 -4.46 16.90
CA LYS A 147 -15.19 -4.51 16.05
C LYS A 147 -16.11 -3.30 16.24
N THR A 148 -16.09 -2.66 17.41
CA THR A 148 -16.85 -1.39 17.59
C THR A 148 -16.21 -0.22 16.84
N ILE A 149 -14.92 -0.30 16.55
CA ILE A 149 -14.16 0.73 15.83
C ILE A 149 -14.17 0.45 14.33
N GLY A 150 -14.05 -0.81 13.90
CA GLY A 150 -14.01 -1.20 12.49
C GLY A 150 -13.66 -2.67 12.26
N GLU A 151 -13.21 -3.00 11.05
CA GLU A 151 -12.79 -4.36 10.71
C GLU A 151 -11.46 -4.71 11.37
N VAL A 152 -11.46 -5.67 12.29
CA VAL A 152 -10.24 -6.08 12.99
C VAL A 152 -9.34 -6.88 12.04
N VAL A 153 -8.21 -6.29 11.65
CA VAL A 153 -7.21 -6.88 10.76
C VAL A 153 -6.20 -7.74 11.52
N ALA A 154 -5.76 -7.28 12.70
CA ALA A 154 -4.78 -7.99 13.52
C ALA A 154 -4.87 -7.58 14.99
N ILE A 155 -4.37 -8.44 15.88
CA ILE A 155 -4.23 -8.13 17.31
C ILE A 155 -2.79 -8.49 17.67
N ASP A 156 -2.06 -7.54 18.26
CA ASP A 156 -0.75 -7.81 18.86
C ASP A 156 -0.98 -8.47 20.22
N TRP A 157 -1.32 -9.75 20.13
CA TRP A 157 -1.55 -10.63 21.27
C TRP A 157 -0.30 -11.46 21.50
N ARG A 158 0.39 -11.24 22.63
CA ARG A 158 1.51 -12.07 23.02
C ARG A 158 0.98 -13.19 23.89
N ASP A 159 0.75 -14.35 23.31
CA ASP A 159 0.60 -15.60 24.06
C ASP A 159 1.93 -15.88 24.76
N ASN A 160 2.16 -15.34 25.97
CA ASN A 160 3.19 -15.82 26.87
C ASN A 160 3.05 -15.26 28.30
N ASP A 161 2.79 -16.19 29.22
CA ASP A 161 3.37 -16.23 30.57
C ASP A 161 3.26 -14.97 31.43
N GLY A 162 2.04 -14.46 31.62
CA GLY A 162 1.74 -13.57 32.76
C GLY A 162 2.38 -12.18 32.70
N LYS A 163 2.78 -11.69 31.52
CA LYS A 163 3.14 -10.28 31.36
C LYS A 163 1.87 -9.44 31.15
N TRP A 164 1.31 -8.97 32.26
CA TRP A 164 0.33 -7.90 32.29
C TRP A 164 0.81 -6.72 31.43
N THR A 165 0.16 -6.47 30.29
CA THR A 165 0.47 -5.29 29.47
C THR A 165 -0.41 -4.12 29.92
N LYS A 166 0.05 -2.88 29.74
CA LYS A 166 -0.72 -1.68 30.10
C LYS A 166 -1.88 -1.40 29.13
N TYR A 167 -1.85 -2.04 27.96
CA TYR A 167 -2.78 -1.82 26.86
C TYR A 167 -2.86 -3.05 25.96
N ILE A 168 -3.96 -3.15 25.21
CA ILE A 168 -4.11 -4.06 24.08
C ILE A 168 -3.87 -3.26 22.80
N SER A 169 -3.13 -3.84 21.85
CA SER A 169 -2.93 -3.26 20.53
C SER A 169 -3.76 -4.01 19.49
N VAL A 170 -4.65 -3.29 18.80
CA VAL A 170 -5.50 -3.84 17.74
C VAL A 170 -5.26 -3.05 16.47
N LYS A 171 -5.12 -3.75 15.34
CA LYS A 171 -5.08 -3.16 14.01
C LYS A 171 -6.49 -3.21 13.43
N VAL A 172 -7.03 -2.03 13.10
CA VAL A 172 -8.36 -1.82 12.53
C VAL A 172 -8.21 -1.03 11.25
#